data_AF-L8XXX7-F1
#
_entry.id   AF-L8XXX7-F1
#
_cell.length_a   1.000
_cell.length_b   1.000
_cell.length_c   1.000
_cell.angle_alpha   90.00
_cell.angle_beta   90.00
_cell.angle_gamma   90.00
#
_symmetry.space_group_name_H-M   'P 1'
#
loop_
_entity.id
_entity.type
_entity.pdbx_description
1 polymer ?
#
loop_
_entity_poly.entity_id
_entity_poly.type
_entity_poly.pdbx_seq_one_letter_code
_entity_poly.pdbx_strand_id
1 'polypeptide(L)'
;MLIADLKSIHSPDILDLEEFSSNQEEIYLLLELGIGIKDKDGEEYFYLEICNAKYIQYKINSISGNSWQEIVEKITSFTEWEFDKYKEN
;
A
#
# COMPACT_ATOMS: atom_id res chain seq x y z
N MET A 1 2.18 29.78 0.10
CA MET A 1 2.55 28.48 -0.49
C MET A 1 2.24 27.42 0.55
N LEU A 2 1.50 26.37 0.19
CA LEU A 2 1.33 25.21 1.06
C LEU A 2 2.57 24.32 0.89
N ILE A 3 3.22 23.97 2.00
CA ILE A 3 4.37 23.06 2.02
C ILE A 3 3.92 21.85 2.82
N ALA A 4 3.97 20.67 2.20
CA ALA A 4 3.69 19.42 2.88
C ALA A 4 4.81 19.09 3.88
N ASP A 5 4.43 18.50 5.00
CA ASP A 5 5.32 18.04 6.06
C ASP A 5 4.89 16.64 6.51
N LEU A 6 5.86 15.73 6.58
CA LEU A 6 5.63 14.36 7.04
C LEU A 6 5.68 14.36 8.57
N LYS A 7 4.53 14.11 9.19
CA LYS A 7 4.34 14.23 10.63
C LYS A 7 4.45 12.91 11.36
N SER A 8 3.99 11.85 10.73
CA SER A 8 3.96 10.52 11.31
C SER A 8 4.13 9.43 10.26
N ILE A 9 4.68 8.29 10.69
CA ILE A 9 4.72 7.06 9.93
C ILE A 9 4.25 5.97 10.87
N HIS A 10 3.16 5.31 10.51
CA HIS A 10 2.57 4.22 11.27
C HIS A 10 2.32 3.02 10.36
N SER A 11 2.02 1.87 10.97
CA SER A 11 1.51 0.70 10.26
C SER A 11 0.47 0.02 11.15
N PRO A 12 -0.71 -0.34 10.61
CA PRO A 12 -1.65 -1.17 11.34
C PRO A 12 -1.16 -2.63 11.47
N ASP A 13 -0.22 -3.04 10.63
CA ASP A 13 0.33 -4.40 10.59
C ASP A 13 1.50 -4.60 11.56
N ILE A 14 2.19 -3.52 11.93
CA ILE A 14 3.46 -3.56 12.65
C ILE A 14 3.42 -2.59 13.85
N LEU A 15 3.60 -3.14 15.05
CA LEU A 15 3.57 -2.36 16.30
C LEU A 15 4.74 -1.37 16.41
N ASP A 16 5.95 -1.79 16.04
CA ASP A 16 7.16 -0.96 16.06
C ASP A 16 7.89 -1.11 14.72
N LEU A 17 7.89 -0.04 13.93
CA LEU A 17 8.52 -0.01 12.62
C LEU A 17 10.05 0.10 12.68
N GLU A 18 10.60 0.69 13.74
CA GLU A 18 12.06 0.84 13.89
C GLU A 18 12.71 -0.50 14.27
N GLU A 19 12.00 -1.32 15.06
CA GLU A 19 12.44 -2.67 15.44
C GLU A 19 11.95 -3.76 14.48
N PHE A 20 11.19 -3.39 13.43
CA PHE A 20 10.62 -4.37 12.52
C PHE A 20 11.69 -5.17 11.79
N SER A 21 11.63 -6.49 11.99
CA SER A 21 12.33 -7.47 11.17
C SER A 21 11.40 -8.64 10.88
N SER A 22 11.46 -9.16 9.66
CA SER A 22 10.69 -10.34 9.27
C SER A 22 11.62 -11.48 8.91
N ASN A 23 11.27 -12.69 9.37
CA ASN A 23 11.90 -13.93 8.94
C ASN A 23 11.22 -14.55 7.71
N GLN A 24 10.17 -13.91 7.18
CA GLN A 24 9.48 -14.37 5.98
C GLN A 24 10.20 -13.91 4.72
N GLU A 25 10.19 -14.74 3.68
CA GLU A 25 10.75 -14.37 2.37
C GLU A 25 9.86 -13.37 1.64
N GLU A 26 8.54 -13.54 1.71
CA GLU A 26 7.55 -12.62 1.18
C GLU A 26 7.21 -11.56 2.22
N ILE A 27 7.39 -10.29 1.86
CA ILE A 27 7.07 -9.16 2.73
C ILE A 27 5.99 -8.33 2.06
N TYR A 28 4.92 -8.04 2.81
CA TYR A 28 3.90 -7.05 2.50
C TYR A 28 3.48 -6.37 3.80
N LEU A 29 3.36 -5.05 3.78
CA LEU A 29 2.90 -4.24 4.91
C LEU A 29 2.26 -2.96 4.41
N LEU A 30 1.25 -2.48 5.12
CA LEU A 30 0.62 -1.18 4.91
C LEU A 30 1.30 -0.14 5.80
N LEU A 31 1.76 0.96 5.21
CA LEU A 31 2.17 2.16 5.93
C LEU A 31 1.08 3.23 5.84
N GLU A 32 0.91 3.94 6.94
CA GLU A 32 0.07 5.12 7.07
C GLU A 32 0.99 6.32 7.28
N LEU A 33 1.05 7.21 6.28
CA LEU A 33 1.84 8.43 6.32
C LEU A 33 0.95 9.58 6.73
N GLY A 34 1.13 10.11 7.94
CA GLY A 34 0.47 11.35 8.35
C GLY A 34 1.16 12.53 7.70
N ILE A 35 0.51 13.18 6.74
CA ILE A 35 1.02 14.35 6.04
C ILE A 35 0.13 15.55 6.36
N GLY A 36 0.75 16.65 6.77
CA GLY A 36 0.04 17.90 7.04
C GLY A 36 0.74 19.10 6.45
N ILE A 37 0.25 20.29 6.79
CA ILE A 37 0.89 21.55 6.37
C ILE A 37 2.02 21.87 7.36
N LYS A 38 3.19 22.23 6.82
CA LYS A 38 4.35 22.67 7.59
C LYS A 38 4.00 23.77 8.59
N ASP A 39 4.52 23.66 9.81
CA ASP A 39 4.36 24.62 10.93
C ASP A 39 2.89 24.85 11.36
N LYS A 40 1.97 23.93 11.04
CA LYS A 40 0.57 23.93 11.49
C LYS A 40 0.21 22.63 12.18
N ASP A 41 -0.85 22.62 12.97
CA ASP A 41 -1.42 21.39 13.53
C ASP A 41 -2.28 20.63 12.51
N GLY A 42 -2.44 19.32 12.70
CA GLY A 42 -3.28 18.43 11.89
C GLY A 42 -2.55 17.72 10.75
N GLU A 43 -3.01 16.51 10.43
CA GLU A 43 -2.54 15.66 9.33
C GLU A 43 -3.69 14.87 8.73
N GLU A 44 -3.50 14.45 7.49
CA GLU A 44 -4.31 13.47 6.80
C GLU A 44 -3.44 12.24 6.51
N TYR A 45 -4.04 11.05 6.56
CA TYR A 45 -3.33 9.81 6.31
C TYR A 45 -3.34 9.46 4.83
N PHE A 46 -2.14 9.17 4.32
CA PHE A 46 -1.90 8.60 3.01
C PHE A 46 -1.41 7.17 3.17
N TYR A 47 -2.01 6.24 2.42
CA TYR A 47 -1.70 4.83 2.51
C TYR A 47 -0.62 4.43 1.51
N LEU A 48 0.38 3.69 1.96
CA LEU A 48 1.44 3.13 1.13
C LEU A 48 1.60 1.64 1.39
N GLU A 49 1.33 0.83 0.39
CA GLU A 49 1.62 -0.60 0.43
C GLU A 49 3.09 -0.85 0.07
N ILE A 50 3.84 -1.47 0.98
CA ILE A 50 5.23 -1.88 0.74
C ILE A 50 5.26 -3.39 0.57
N CYS A 51 5.85 -3.85 -0.52
CA CYS A 51 6.13 -5.26 -0.71
C CYS A 51 7.46 -5.51 -1.40
N ASN A 52 7.98 -6.74 -1.28
CA ASN A 52 9.16 -7.18 -2.00
C ASN A 52 8.81 -8.01 -3.25
N ALA A 53 9.80 -8.23 -4.12
CA ALA A 53 9.59 -8.98 -5.36
C ALA A 53 9.10 -10.42 -5.13
N LYS A 54 9.46 -11.04 -3.99
CA LYS A 54 9.03 -12.38 -3.62
C LYS A 54 7.54 -12.44 -3.36
N TYR A 55 6.99 -11.45 -2.65
CA TYR A 55 5.55 -11.32 -2.46
C TYR A 55 4.80 -11.19 -3.78
N ILE A 56 5.30 -10.34 -4.70
CA ILE A 56 4.69 -10.17 -6.03
C ILE A 56 4.68 -11.50 -6.80
N GLN A 57 5.81 -12.22 -6.80
CA GLN A 57 5.92 -13.52 -7.45
C GLN A 57 4.95 -14.54 -6.85
N TYR A 58 4.87 -14.61 -5.52
CA TYR A 58 3.91 -15.47 -4.82
C TYR A 58 2.46 -15.16 -5.22
N LYS A 59 2.07 -13.88 -5.21
CA LYS A 59 0.74 -13.44 -5.59
C LYS A 59 0.39 -13.82 -7.02
N ILE A 60 1.25 -13.50 -7.99
CA ILE A 60 1.01 -13.82 -9.41
C ILE A 60 0.88 -15.34 -9.60
N ASN A 61 1.76 -16.13 -8.98
CA ASN A 61 1.74 -17.59 -9.10
C ASN A 61 0.52 -18.24 -8.42
N SER A 62 -0.11 -17.55 -7.47
CA SER A 62 -1.33 -18.02 -6.78
C SER A 62 -2.61 -17.78 -7.58
N ILE A 63 -2.57 -16.97 -8.66
CA ILE A 63 -3.73 -16.63 -9.46
C ILE A 63 -4.01 -17.70 -10.51
N SER A 64 -5.25 -18.17 -10.55
CA SER A 64 -5.79 -19.01 -11.61
C SER A 64 -7.19 -18.57 -12.00
N GLY A 65 -7.64 -18.90 -13.21
CA GLY A 65 -8.98 -18.58 -13.69
C GLY A 65 -9.38 -19.44 -14.87
N ASN A 66 -10.67 -19.43 -15.20
CA ASN A 66 -11.24 -20.18 -16.32
C ASN A 66 -11.10 -19.44 -17.66
N SER A 67 -10.68 -18.18 -17.63
CA SER A 67 -10.44 -17.33 -18.80
C SER A 67 -9.31 -16.34 -18.54
N TRP A 68 -8.75 -15.79 -19.61
CA TRP A 68 -7.75 -14.72 -19.51
C TRP A 68 -8.31 -13.45 -18.86
N GLN A 69 -9.58 -13.14 -19.13
CA GLN A 69 -10.27 -12.00 -18.53
C GLN A 69 -10.31 -12.13 -17.01
N GLU A 70 -10.71 -13.29 -16.49
CA GLU A 70 -10.73 -13.56 -15.05
C GLU A 70 -9.34 -13.46 -14.41
N ILE A 71 -8.30 -13.93 -15.10
CA ILE A 71 -6.92 -13.82 -14.62
C ILE A 71 -6.48 -12.35 -14.55
N VAL A 72 -6.76 -11.56 -15.59
CA VAL A 72 -6.40 -10.14 -15.63
C VAL A 72 -7.14 -9.35 -14.55
N GLU A 73 -8.43 -9.59 -14.35
CA GLU A 73 -9.21 -8.93 -13.29
C GLU A 73 -8.62 -9.19 -11.89
N LYS A 74 -8.22 -10.44 -11.60
CA LYS A 74 -7.56 -10.80 -10.34
C LYS A 74 -6.16 -10.19 -10.20
N ILE A 75 -5.45 -10.00 -11.32
CA ILE A 75 -4.15 -9.32 -11.30
C ILE A 75 -4.35 -7.84 -11.01
N THR A 76 -5.27 -7.20 -11.71
CA THR A 76 -5.54 -5.78 -11.54
C THR A 76 -5.98 -5.46 -10.11
N SER A 77 -6.77 -6.31 -9.45
CA SER A 77 -7.25 -6.03 -8.09
C SER A 77 -6.16 -5.92 -7.01
N PHE A 78 -4.94 -6.39 -7.26
CA PHE A 78 -3.81 -6.20 -6.33
C PHE A 78 -2.90 -5.01 -6.71
N THR A 79 -3.11 -4.43 -7.89
CA THR A 79 -2.38 -3.25 -8.38
C THR A 79 -3.28 -2.01 -8.49
N GLU A 80 -4.56 -2.14 -8.11
CA GLU A 80 -5.54 -1.07 -8.18
C GLU A 80 -5.10 0.08 -7.29
N TRP A 81 -4.93 1.23 -7.91
CA TRP A 81 -4.76 2.47 -7.17
C TRP A 81 -6.11 2.90 -6.61
N GLU A 82 -6.11 3.55 -5.45
CA GLU A 82 -7.36 3.95 -4.77
C GLU A 82 -8.29 4.80 -5.67
N PHE A 83 -7.71 5.49 -6.67
CA PHE A 83 -8.43 6.31 -7.62
C PHE A 83 -8.91 5.60 -8.89
N ASP A 84 -8.49 4.36 -9.16
CA ASP A 84 -8.82 3.64 -10.42
C ASP A 84 -10.32 3.36 -10.57
N LYS A 85 -11.08 3.38 -9.47
CA LYS A 85 -12.53 3.18 -9.45
C LYS A 85 -13.34 4.47 -9.41
N TYR A 86 -12.69 5.64 -9.33
CA TYR A 86 -13.41 6.91 -9.35
C TYR A 86 -13.98 7.14 -10.75
N LYS A 87 -15.29 7.27 -10.81
CA LYS A 87 -15.99 7.75 -12.01
C LYS A 87 -16.27 9.23 -11.81
N GLU A 88 -15.82 10.07 -12.73
CA GLU A 88 -16.32 11.43 -12.84
C GLU A 88 -17.82 11.34 -13.16
N ASN A 89 -18.65 11.94 -12.31
CA ASN A 89 -20.08 12.09 -12.53
C ASN A 89 -20.37 13.34 -13.37
#